data_AF-A0A2N2RJX3-F1
#
_entry.id   AF-A0A2N2RJX3-F1
#
_cell.length_a   1.000
_cell.length_b   1.000
_cell.length_c   1.000
_cell.angle_alpha   90.00
_cell.angle_beta   90.00
_cell.angle_gamma   90.00
#
_symmetry.space_group_name_H-M   'P 1'
#
loop_
_entity.id
_entity.type
_entity.pdbx_description
1 polymer ?
#
loop_
_entity_poly.entity_id
_entity_poly.type
_entity_poly.pdbx_seq_one_letter_code
_entity_poly.pdbx_strand_id
1 'polypeptide(L)'
;MNRQQQIEQFLMEAHHLALERLRAQPARLADVAAQLQRWRERAGPNRSDPYWDEWDVLLAGGVDVIERAVAGASDHAAALRSVSPVSVLITQGERAQLLRHARRSA
;
A
#
# COMPACT_ATOMS: atom_id res chain seq x y z
N MET A 1 12.54 12.90 -14.62
CA MET A 1 11.37 12.71 -13.72
C MET A 1 11.63 13.39 -12.37
N ASN A 2 10.65 14.02 -11.72
CA ASN A 2 10.85 14.66 -10.41
C ASN A 2 10.75 13.64 -9.24
N ARG A 3 11.15 14.04 -8.03
CA ARG A 3 11.14 13.17 -6.84
C ARG A 3 9.75 12.61 -6.51
N GLN A 4 8.70 13.41 -6.72
CA GLN A 4 7.32 12.98 -6.45
C GLN A 4 6.91 11.86 -7.40
N GLN A 5 7.22 11.99 -8.69
CA GLN A 5 6.95 10.98 -9.70
C GLN A 5 7.71 9.67 -9.43
N GLN A 6 8.95 9.74 -8.91
CA GLN A 6 9.69 8.55 -8.47
C GLN A 6 9.03 7.84 -7.28
N ILE A 7 8.46 8.60 -6.33
CA ILE A 7 7.73 8.04 -5.19
C ILE A 7 6.43 7.38 -5.66
N GLU A 8 5.67 8.05 -6.52
CA GLU A 8 4.44 7.51 -7.13
C GLU A 8 4.72 6.18 -7.84
N GLN A 9 5.75 6.15 -8.71
CA GLN A 9 6.14 4.95 -9.44
C GLN A 9 6.49 3.80 -8.50
N PHE A 10 7.33 4.08 -7.49
CA PHE A 10 7.69 3.08 -6.48
C PHE A 10 6.46 2.56 -5.74
N LEU A 11 5.54 3.44 -5.33
CA LEU A 11 4.33 3.04 -4.60
C LEU A 11 3.41 2.18 -5.46
N MET A 12 3.25 2.51 -6.75
CA MET A 12 2.48 1.70 -7.70
C MET A 12 3.07 0.29 -7.86
N GLU A 13 4.37 0.19 -8.15
CA GLU A 13 5.05 -1.09 -8.31
C GLU A 13 4.99 -1.94 -7.02
N ALA A 14 5.15 -1.30 -5.86
CA ALA A 14 5.01 -1.96 -4.57
C ALA A 14 3.60 -2.53 -4.38
N HIS A 15 2.56 -1.76 -4.66
CA HIS A 15 1.17 -2.23 -4.56
C HIS A 15 0.89 -3.38 -5.51
N HIS A 16 1.39 -3.31 -6.75
CA HIS A 16 1.21 -4.38 -7.71
C HIS A 16 1.78 -5.71 -7.18
N LEU A 17 3.04 -5.70 -6.71
CA LEU A 17 3.67 -6.88 -6.13
C LEU A 17 2.96 -7.39 -4.86
N ALA A 18 2.50 -6.49 -4.00
CA ALA A 18 1.75 -6.85 -2.80
C ALA A 18 0.39 -7.50 -3.15
N LEU A 19 -0.31 -6.98 -4.16
CA LEU A 19 -1.59 -7.51 -4.64
C LEU A 19 -1.42 -8.88 -5.29
N GLU A 20 -0.37 -9.11 -6.08
CA GLU A 20 -0.03 -10.43 -6.61
C GLU A 20 0.10 -11.48 -5.48
N ARG A 21 0.74 -11.10 -4.37
CA ARG A 21 0.88 -11.97 -3.19
C ARG A 21 -0.42 -12.23 -2.48
N LEU A 22 -1.26 -11.21 -2.36
CA LEU A 22 -2.59 -11.36 -1.76
C LEU A 22 -3.49 -12.25 -2.63
N ARG A 23 -3.42 -12.14 -3.96
CA ARG A 23 -4.13 -13.06 -4.86
C ARG A 23 -3.67 -14.50 -4.70
N ALA A 24 -2.36 -14.71 -4.58
CA ALA A 24 -1.80 -16.04 -4.37
C ALA A 24 -2.14 -16.61 -2.97
N GLN A 25 -2.24 -15.76 -1.95
CA GLN A 25 -2.52 -16.17 -0.57
C GLN A 25 -3.49 -15.18 0.11
N PRO A 26 -4.81 -15.27 -0.17
CA PRO A 26 -5.79 -14.31 0.35
C PRO A 26 -5.89 -14.27 1.88
N ALA A 27 -5.55 -15.37 2.55
CA ALA A 27 -5.52 -15.45 4.01
C ALA A 27 -4.58 -14.41 4.66
N ARG A 28 -3.57 -13.93 3.93
CA ARG A 28 -2.63 -12.90 4.41
C ARG A 28 -3.28 -11.52 4.58
N LEU A 29 -4.50 -11.30 4.09
CA LEU A 29 -5.28 -10.11 4.42
C LEU A 29 -5.42 -9.92 5.93
N ALA A 30 -5.54 -11.02 6.70
CA ALA A 30 -5.61 -10.97 8.15
C ALA A 30 -4.32 -10.40 8.77
N ASP A 31 -3.15 -10.74 8.23
CA ASP A 31 -1.87 -10.22 8.69
C ASP A 31 -1.76 -8.71 8.44
N VAL A 32 -2.24 -8.25 7.28
CA VAL A 32 -2.26 -6.83 6.89
C VAL A 32 -3.21 -6.05 7.81
N ALA A 33 -4.40 -6.57 8.07
CA ALA A 33 -5.36 -5.96 8.99
C ALA A 33 -4.78 -5.87 10.41
N ALA A 34 -4.17 -6.95 10.91
CA ALA A 34 -3.52 -6.93 12.22
C ALA A 34 -2.36 -5.91 12.29
N GLN A 35 -1.64 -5.71 11.18
CA GLN A 35 -0.59 -4.69 11.10
C GLN A 35 -1.17 -3.28 11.16
N LEU A 36 -2.26 -3.01 10.45
CA LEU A 36 -2.95 -1.72 10.47
C LEU A 36 -3.42 -1.38 11.89
N GLN A 37 -4.04 -2.34 12.58
CA GLN A 37 -4.47 -2.14 13.98
C GLN A 37 -3.29 -1.81 14.91
N ARG A 38 -2.15 -2.51 14.77
CA ARG A 38 -0.93 -2.18 15.53
C ARG A 38 -0.40 -0.77 15.25
N TRP A 39 -0.55 -0.25 14.03
CA TRP A 39 -0.15 1.12 13.71
C TRP A 39 -1.05 2.14 14.39
N ARG A 40 -2.36 1.90 14.38
CA ARG A 40 -3.36 2.76 15.05
C ARG A 40 -3.09 2.86 16.54
N GLU A 41 -2.88 1.72 17.21
CA GLU A 41 -2.59 1.66 18.65
C GLU A 41 -1.34 2.45 19.04
N ARG A 42 -0.32 2.47 18.16
CA ARG A 42 0.97 3.13 18.43
C ARG A 42 0.99 4.61 18.08
N ALA A 43 0.30 5.01 17.02
CA ALA A 43 0.37 6.37 16.51
C ALA A 43 -0.55 7.34 17.28
N GLY A 44 -1.63 6.83 17.89
CA GLY A 44 -2.72 7.68 18.38
C GLY A 44 -3.44 8.41 17.24
N PRO A 45 -4.42 9.28 17.58
CA PRO A 45 -5.20 10.00 16.58
C PRO A 45 -4.33 10.87 15.68
N ASN A 46 -4.47 10.73 14.36
CA ASN A 46 -3.70 11.50 13.40
C ASN A 46 -4.43 11.73 12.07
N ARG A 47 -3.86 12.58 11.22
CA ARG A 47 -4.44 12.95 9.92
C ARG A 47 -4.68 11.78 8.95
N SER A 48 -4.09 10.61 9.21
CA SER A 48 -4.26 9.40 8.41
C SER A 48 -5.45 8.56 8.84
N ASP A 49 -6.08 8.86 9.98
CA ASP A 49 -7.20 8.08 10.52
C ASP A 49 -8.31 7.84 9.50
N PRO A 50 -8.77 8.84 8.70
CA PRO A 50 -9.80 8.59 7.68
C PRO A 50 -9.36 7.58 6.62
N TYR A 51 -8.09 7.60 6.22
CA TYR A 51 -7.55 6.65 5.25
C TYR A 51 -7.35 5.27 5.87
N TRP A 52 -7.03 5.19 7.17
CA TRP A 52 -6.94 3.92 7.88
C TRP A 52 -8.32 3.29 8.07
N ASP A 53 -9.36 4.08 8.35
CA ASP A 53 -10.74 3.60 8.40
C ASP A 53 -11.18 3.07 7.03
N GLU A 54 -10.82 3.77 5.95
CA GLU A 54 -11.06 3.28 4.59
C GLU A 54 -10.29 1.99 4.30
N TRP A 55 -9.03 1.89 4.73
CA TRP A 55 -8.25 0.65 4.59
C TRP A 55 -8.89 -0.53 5.31
N ASP A 56 -9.51 -0.36 6.48
CA ASP A 56 -10.25 -1.43 7.16
C ASP A 56 -11.42 -1.92 6.29
N VAL A 57 -12.17 -1.01 5.66
CA VAL A 57 -13.26 -1.35 4.72
C VAL A 57 -12.72 -2.08 3.49
N LEU A 58 -11.62 -1.60 2.90
CA LEU A 58 -11.00 -2.22 1.72
C LEU A 58 -10.49 -3.63 2.03
N LEU A 59 -9.84 -3.83 3.18
CA LEU A 59 -9.33 -5.13 3.61
C LEU A 59 -10.47 -6.14 3.84
N ALA A 60 -11.59 -5.69 4.41
CA ALA A 60 -12.79 -6.51 4.56
C ALA A 60 -13.45 -6.86 3.21
N GLY A 61 -13.32 -5.98 2.20
CA GLY A 61 -13.83 -6.19 0.85
C GLY A 61 -12.99 -7.14 -0.02
N GLY A 62 -11.78 -7.48 0.40
CA GLY A 62 -10.90 -8.41 -0.31
C GLY A 62 -10.04 -7.78 -1.41
N VAL A 63 -9.21 -8.61 -2.05
CA VAL A 63 -8.09 -8.18 -2.89
C VAL A 63 -8.54 -7.33 -4.09
N ASP A 64 -9.63 -7.70 -4.76
CA ASP A 64 -10.13 -6.97 -5.92
C ASP A 64 -10.66 -5.57 -5.57
N VAL A 65 -11.21 -5.41 -4.36
CA VAL A 65 -11.67 -4.10 -3.87
C VAL A 65 -10.46 -3.20 -3.59
N ILE A 66 -9.43 -3.75 -2.95
CA ILE A 66 -8.17 -3.03 -2.69
C ILE A 66 -7.54 -2.56 -4.01
N GLU A 67 -7.42 -3.46 -4.98
CA GLU A 67 -6.80 -3.13 -6.28
C GLU A 67 -7.51 -1.97 -6.96
N ARG A 68 -8.85 -2.00 -7.06
CA ARG A 68 -9.62 -0.92 -7.66
C ARG A 68 -9.40 0.42 -6.96
N ALA A 69 -9.28 0.43 -5.64
CA ALA A 69 -9.05 1.64 -4.87
C ALA A 69 -7.65 2.24 -5.10
N VAL A 70 -6.61 1.39 -5.16
CA VAL A 70 -5.22 1.86 -5.26
C VAL A 70 -4.71 2.00 -6.69
N ALA A 71 -5.43 1.51 -7.71
CA ALA A 71 -5.03 1.62 -9.12
C ALA A 71 -5.27 3.02 -9.72
N GLY A 72 -6.08 3.86 -9.08
CA GLY A 72 -6.43 5.18 -9.59
C GLY A 72 -5.26 6.18 -9.63
N ALA A 73 -5.33 7.15 -10.54
CA ALA A 73 -4.39 8.27 -10.62
C ALA A 73 -4.87 9.52 -9.84
N SER A 74 -5.93 9.39 -9.03
CA SER A 74 -6.45 10.50 -8.21
C SER A 74 -5.55 10.77 -7.01
N ASP A 75 -5.62 12.00 -6.48
CA ASP A 75 -4.95 12.38 -5.23
C ASP A 75 -5.38 11.47 -4.07
N HIS A 76 -6.64 11.03 -4.06
CA HIS A 76 -7.16 10.07 -3.09
C HIS A 76 -6.45 8.71 -3.17
N ALA A 77 -6.30 8.16 -4.37
CA ALA A 77 -5.61 6.88 -4.58
C ALA A 77 -4.12 7.00 -4.23
N ALA A 78 -3.48 8.14 -4.56
CA ALA A 78 -2.11 8.44 -4.16
C ALA A 78 -1.96 8.51 -2.63
N ALA A 79 -2.88 9.19 -1.95
CA ALA A 79 -2.92 9.26 -0.49
C ALA A 79 -3.08 7.88 0.14
N LEU A 80 -4.03 7.06 -0.34
CA LEU A 80 -4.22 5.68 0.08
C LEU A 80 -2.94 4.85 -0.05
N ARG A 81 -2.27 4.92 -1.21
CA ARG A 81 -0.99 4.23 -1.44
C ARG A 81 0.08 4.67 -0.45
N SER A 82 0.12 5.96 -0.09
CA SER A 82 1.14 6.52 0.81
C SER A 82 1.03 6.05 2.27
N VAL A 83 -0.17 5.68 2.72
CA VAL A 83 -0.45 5.20 4.09
C VAL A 83 -0.83 3.72 4.13
N SER A 84 -0.41 2.97 3.10
CA SER A 84 -0.86 1.61 2.87
C SER A 84 -0.22 0.55 3.79
N PRO A 85 -1.04 -0.32 4.40
CA PRO A 85 -0.56 -1.43 5.21
C PRO A 85 -0.06 -2.62 4.37
N VAL A 86 -0.44 -2.74 3.08
CA VAL A 86 -0.07 -3.90 2.24
C VAL A 86 1.43 -3.94 1.92
N SER A 87 2.15 -2.84 2.15
CA SER A 87 3.61 -2.77 2.01
C SER A 87 4.36 -3.78 2.89
N VAL A 88 3.74 -4.26 3.99
CA VAL A 88 4.30 -5.31 4.86
C VAL A 88 4.52 -6.65 4.14
N LEU A 89 3.83 -6.86 3.02
CA LEU A 89 3.95 -8.07 2.21
C LEU A 89 5.18 -8.08 1.31
N ILE A 90 5.96 -6.99 1.31
CA ILE A 90 7.14 -6.81 0.50
C ILE A 90 8.38 -6.88 1.39
N THR A 91 9.36 -7.66 0.96
CA THR A 91 10.63 -7.78 1.70
C THR A 91 11.45 -6.49 1.55
N GLN A 92 12.41 -6.28 2.47
CA GLN A 92 13.34 -5.15 2.37
C GLN A 92 14.19 -5.21 1.09
N GLY A 93 14.57 -6.41 0.64
CA GLY A 93 15.33 -6.61 -0.59
C GLY A 93 14.56 -6.16 -1.84
N GLU A 94 13.29 -6.53 -1.93
CA GLU A 94 12.39 -6.11 -3.02
C GLU A 94 12.10 -4.63 -2.98
N ARG A 95 11.82 -4.08 -1.79
CA ARG A 95 11.66 -2.64 -1.60
C ARG A 95 12.87 -1.88 -2.15
N ALA A 96 14.08 -2.34 -1.86
CA ALA A 96 15.31 -1.74 -2.38
C ALA A 96 15.43 -1.89 -3.90
N GLN A 97 15.00 -3.00 -4.49
CA GLN A 97 14.99 -3.21 -5.94
C GLN A 97 14.01 -2.26 -6.64
N LEU A 98 12.78 -2.15 -6.15
CA LEU A 98 11.74 -1.25 -6.65
C LEU A 98 12.19 0.21 -6.56
N LEU A 99 12.75 0.63 -5.43
CA LEU A 99 13.31 1.98 -5.28
C LEU A 99 14.44 2.27 -6.27
N ARG A 100 15.30 1.29 -6.57
CA ARG A 100 16.35 1.45 -7.59
C ARG A 100 15.74 1.52 -8.99
N HIS A 101 14.68 0.76 -9.27
CA HIS A 101 13.98 0.80 -10.55
C HIS A 101 13.34 2.16 -10.80
N ALA A 102 12.52 2.65 -9.86
CA ALA A 102 11.86 3.95 -9.97
C ALA A 102 12.84 5.14 -10.15
N ARG A 103 14.07 5.04 -9.62
CA ARG A 103 15.12 6.05 -9.81
C ARG A 103 15.79 6.01 -11.19
N ARG A 104 15.83 4.84 -11.84
CA ARG A 104 16.47 4.64 -13.16
C ARG A 104 15.52 4.91 -14.32
N SER A 105 14.24 4.68 -14.13
CA SER A 105 13.19 4.99 -15.11
C SER A 105 12.88 6.50 -15.19
N ALA A 106 13.84 7.36 -14.82
CA ALA A 106 13.71 8.79 -14.57
C ALA A 106 14.39 9.66 -15.61
#